data_AF-A0A522VZM4-F1
#
_entry.id   AF-A0A522VZM4-F1
#
_cell.length_a   1.000
_cell.length_b   1.000
_cell.length_c   1.000
_cell.angle_alpha   90.00
_cell.angle_beta   90.00
_cell.angle_gamma   90.00
#
_symmetry.space_group_name_H-M   'P 1'
#
loop_
_entity.id
_entity.type
_entity.pdbx_description
1 polymer ?
#
loop_
_entity_poly.entity_id
_entity_poly.type
_entity_poly.pdbx_seq_one_letter_code
_entity_poly.pdbx_strand_id
1 'polypeptide(L)' 'MIANDQEFKVTLDRIARFQAQVAHLRNTETNPVNYRAAVSGFLTEIDRMQLEVREYLSLHPRELPTAA' A
#
# COMPACT_ATOMS: atom_id res chain seq x y z
N MET A 1 9.72 -4.37 -3.33
CA MET A 1 9.90 -4.17 -4.78
C MET A 1 9.05 -5.20 -5.50
N ILE A 2 8.15 -4.74 -6.38
CA ILE A 2 7.23 -5.58 -7.13
C ILE A 2 7.94 -6.08 -8.40
N ALA A 3 7.98 -7.39 -8.61
CA ALA A 3 8.69 -8.00 -9.74
C ALA A 3 7.77 -8.46 -10.87
N ASN A 4 6.47 -8.63 -10.61
CA ASN A 4 5.52 -9.21 -11.56
C ASN A 4 4.07 -8.78 -11.26
N ASP A 5 3.17 -9.10 -12.20
CA ASP A 5 1.75 -8.75 -12.11
C ASP A 5 1.04 -9.37 -10.90
N GLN A 6 1.50 -10.52 -10.40
CA GLN A 6 0.90 -11.18 -9.24
C GLN A 6 1.22 -10.39 -7.96
N GLU A 7 2.49 -10.02 -7.77
CA GLU A 7 2.93 -9.17 -6.66
C GLU A 7 2.30 -7.77 -6.76
N PHE A 8 2.12 -7.25 -7.97
CA PHE A 8 1.43 -5.98 -8.21
C PHE A 8 -0.01 -6.02 -7.68
N LYS A 9 -0.78 -7.05 -8.05
CA LYS A 9 -2.16 -7.25 -7.57
C LYS A 9 -2.22 -7.41 -6.05
N VAL A 10 -1.33 -8.23 -5.48
CA VAL A 10 -1.25 -8.42 -4.03
C VAL A 10 -0.96 -7.10 -3.31
N THR A 11 -0.07 -6.28 -3.87
CA THR A 11 0.28 -4.98 -3.28
C THR A 11 -0.91 -4.01 -3.32
N LEU A 12 -1.64 -3.94 -4.43
CA LEU A 12 -2.88 -3.16 -4.53
C LEU A 12 -3.94 -3.60 -3.52
N ASP A 13 -4.16 -4.91 -3.38
CA ASP A 13 -5.13 -5.45 -2.41
C ASP A 13 -4.74 -5.11 -0.96
N ARG A 14 -3.45 -5.14 -0.63
CA ARG A 14 -2.95 -4.75 0.69
C ARG A 14 -3.16 -3.26 0.96
N ILE A 15 -2.87 -2.40 -0.01
CA ILE A 15 -3.14 -0.96 0.08
C ILE A 15 -4.63 -0.73 0.36
N ALA A 16 -5.53 -1.36 -0.40
CA ALA A 16 -6.97 -1.19 -0.23
C ALA A 16 -7.45 -1.60 1.17
N ARG A 17 -6.91 -2.71 1.72
CA ARG A 17 -7.22 -3.16 3.09
C ARG A 17 -6.75 -2.16 4.15
N PHE A 18 -5.53 -1.65 4.03
CA PHE A 18 -5.02 -0.65 4.98
C PHE A 18 -5.81 0.67 4.90
N GLN A 19 -6.17 1.11 3.70
CA GLN A 19 -7.04 2.29 3.53
C GLN A 19 -8.41 2.08 4.18
N ALA A 20 -9.02 0.91 4.02
CA ALA A 20 -10.29 0.58 4.69
C ALA A 20 -10.15 0.61 6.23
N GLN A 21 -9.02 0.13 6.77
CA GLN A 21 -8.77 0.13 8.21
C GLN A 21 -8.57 1.56 8.76
N VAL A 22 -7.83 2.41 8.05
CA VAL A 22 -7.71 3.84 8.39
C VAL A 22 -9.06 4.55 8.32
N ALA A 23 -9.84 4.29 7.27
CA ALA A 23 -11.18 4.87 7.12
C ALA A 23 -12.14 4.42 8.24
N HIS A 24 -12.03 3.17 8.69
CA HIS A 24 -12.77 2.68 9.85
C HIS A 24 -12.37 3.44 11.13
N LEU A 25 -11.07 3.50 11.44
CA LEU A 25 -10.53 4.19 12.62
C LEU A 25 -10.91 5.67 12.67
N ARG A 26 -11.00 6.32 11.51
CA ARG A 26 -11.43 7.73 11.40
C ARG A 26 -12.84 7.97 11.97
N ASN A 27 -13.69 6.93 11.97
CA ASN A 27 -15.06 7.02 12.46
C ASN A 27 -15.26 6.41 13.85
N THR A 28 -14.33 5.58 14.34
CA THR A 28 -14.51 4.80 15.58
C THR A 28 -13.60 5.22 16.73
N GLU A 29 -12.39 5.71 16.47
CA GLU A 29 -11.50 6.20 17.53
C GLU A 29 -11.84 7.64 17.90
N THR A 30 -12.24 7.85 19.15
CA THR A 30 -12.71 9.15 19.64
C THR A 30 -11.59 10.00 20.23
N ASN A 31 -10.46 9.39 20.60
CA ASN A 31 -9.30 10.10 21.13
C ASN A 31 -8.32 10.46 20.00
N PRO A 32 -8.06 11.76 19.74
CA PRO A 32 -7.19 12.19 18.65
C PRO A 32 -5.72 11.75 18.77
N VAL A 33 -5.21 11.53 19.99
CA VAL A 33 -3.84 11.03 20.21
C VAL A 33 -3.77 9.55 19.85
N ASN A 34 -4.73 8.75 20.33
CA ASN A 34 -4.82 7.33 20.00
C ASN A 34 -5.04 7.11 18.51
N TYR A 35 -5.90 7.91 17.88
CA TYR A 35 -6.14 7.86 16.43
C TYR A 35 -4.84 8.04 15.67
N ARG A 36 -4.10 9.11 15.94
CA ARG A 36 -2.81 9.39 15.27
C ARG A 36 -1.81 8.27 15.47
N ALA A 37 -1.69 7.76 16.70
CA ALA A 37 -0.81 6.63 16.99
C ALA A 37 -1.21 5.39 16.17
N ALA A 38 -2.50 5.04 16.16
CA ALA A 38 -3.04 3.87 15.47
C ALA A 38 -2.90 3.93 13.94
N VAL A 39 -3.14 5.09 13.32
CA VAL A 39 -3.09 5.21 11.84
C VAL A 39 -1.68 5.43 11.28
N SER A 40 -0.74 5.91 12.09
CA SER A 40 0.60 6.30 11.61
C SER A 40 1.35 5.17 10.88
N GLY A 41 1.30 3.95 11.41
CA GLY A 41 1.92 2.77 10.80
C GLY A 41 1.26 2.39 9.47
N PHE A 42 -0.09 2.42 9.41
CA PHE A 42 -0.80 2.13 8.17
C PHE A 42 -0.49 3.14 7.07
N LEU A 43 -0.47 4.44 7.39
CA LEU A 43 -0.17 5.49 6.43
C LEU A 43 1.26 5.36 5.89
N THR A 44 2.23 5.10 6.76
CA THR A 44 3.64 4.89 6.37
C THR A 44 3.78 3.69 5.42
N GLU A 45 3.11 2.58 5.71
CA GLU A 45 3.14 1.40 4.83
C GLU A 45 2.40 1.62 3.52
N ILE A 46 1.29 2.36 3.51
CA ILE A 46 0.59 2.75 2.28
C ILE A 46 1.53 3.57 1.40
N ASP A 47 2.21 4.58 1.96
CA ASP A 47 3.13 5.44 1.20
C ASP A 47 4.27 4.64 0.59
N ARG A 48 4.88 3.73 1.36
CA ARG A 48 5.92 2.81 0.89
C ARG A 48 5.43 1.92 -0.25
N MET A 49 4.25 1.30 -0.10
CA MET A 49 3.71 0.41 -1.14
C MET A 49 3.26 1.19 -2.39
N GLN A 50 2.74 2.40 -2.24
CA GLN A 50 2.39 3.28 -3.37
C GLN A 50 3.64 3.68 -4.17
N LEU A 51 4.77 3.92 -3.50
CA LEU A 51 6.05 4.13 -4.16
C LEU A 51 6.43 2.91 -5.02
N GLU A 52 6.34 1.69 -4.47
CA GLU A 52 6.65 0.47 -5.22
C GLU A 52 5.71 0.25 -6.42
N VAL A 53 4.41 0.53 -6.24
CA VAL A 53 3.42 0.49 -7.33
C VAL A 53 3.77 1.47 -8.44
N ARG A 54 4.13 2.70 -8.09
CA ARG A 54 4.54 3.72 -9.06
C ARG A 54 5.80 3.29 -9.80
N GLU A 55 6.80 2.78 -9.09
CA GLU A 55 8.05 2.29 -9.69
C GLU A 55 7.76 1.15 -10.67
N TYR A 56 6.96 0.17 -10.27
CA TYR A 56 6.56 -0.95 -11.13
C TYR A 56 5.84 -0.48 -12.41
N LEU A 57 4.84 0.39 -12.27
CA LEU A 57 4.07 0.91 -13.40
C LEU A 57 4.86 1.87 -14.31
N SER A 58 6.01 2.39 -13.83
CA SER A 58 6.91 3.21 -14.64
C SER A 58 7.78 2.37 -15.58
N LEU A 59 7.85 1.05 -15.38
CA LEU A 59 8.60 0.12 -16.23
C LEU A 59 7.69 -0.45 -17.31
N HIS A 60 8.20 -0.55 -18.54
CA HIS A 60 7.46 -1.25 -19.59
C HIS A 60 7.56 -2.77 -19.37
N PRO A 61 6.52 -3.58 -19.62
CA PRO A 61 6.57 -5.04 -19.39
C PRO A 61 7.71 -5.79 -20.12
N ARG A 62 8.28 -5.19 -21.17
CA ARG A 62 9.46 -5.74 -21.90
C ARG A 62 10.80 -5.44 -21.22
N GLU A 63 10.82 -4.53 -20.27
CA GLU A 63 11.99 -4.17 -19.46
C GLU A 63 12.03 -4.95 -18.14
N LEU A 64 10.90 -5.55 -17.77
CA LEU A 64 10.83 -6.47 -16.64
C LEU A 64 11.60 -7.75 -17.01
N PRO A 65 12.46 -8.26 -16.12
CA PRO A 65 13.10 -9.55 -16.34
C PRO A 65 12.02 -10.61 -16.54
N THR A 66 12.05 -11.31 -17.67
CA THR A 66 11.19 -12.49 -17.87
C THR A 66 11.46 -13.44 -16.71
N ALA A 67 10.45 -13.67 -15.87
CA ALA A 67 10.54 -14.65 -14.80
C ALA A 67 10.91 -16.00 -15.45
N ALA A 68 12.09 -16.51 -15.11
CA ALA A 68 12.61 -17.79 -15.57
C ALA A 68 11.88 -18.96 -14.91
#